data_AF-A0A0C3L312-F1
#
_entry.id   AF-A0A0C3L312-F1
#
_cell.length_a   1.000
_cell.length_b   1.000
_cell.length_c   1.000
_cell.angle_alpha   90.00
_cell.angle_beta   90.00
_cell.angle_gamma   90.00
#
_symmetry.space_group_name_H-M   'P 1'
#
loop_
_entity.id
_entity.type
_entity.pdbx_description
1 polymer ?
#
loop_
_entity_poly.entity_id
_entity_poly.type
_entity_poly.pdbx_seq_one_letter_code
_entity_poly.pdbx_strand_id
1 'polypeptide(L)'
;MAPALFWALLGLLPAVILGQTTCSNYGSANGTQCACPPGFAGSTCAEAACGGTIFQGLSRPLASTTNGFSNITTCPCQDGWGGVGCNTCQTNQACQSGYNSVFGDAASTAAATGVDATLQCNTAARVYASGEMSCQVINPTLQALYPGRTALNILRTLDPSLSTLRNISDLGDKGSIRAQLWYNDVETFYCQASDCTQTEDSESGAVSWQCNNLSCTCIPGSTFCGASPVRPSNLLSLALF
;
A
#
# COMPACT_ATOMS: atom_id res chain seq x y z
N MET A 1 15.95 49.08 53.46
CA MET A 1 16.23 48.31 52.23
C MET A 1 15.31 47.10 52.26
N ALA A 2 14.25 47.08 51.45
CA ALA A 2 13.27 46.00 51.37
C ALA A 2 13.27 45.46 49.92
N PRO A 3 13.28 44.14 49.68
CA PRO A 3 13.29 43.61 48.32
C PRO A 3 11.85 43.49 47.79
N ALA A 4 11.63 43.98 46.57
CA ALA A 4 10.38 43.85 45.84
C ALA A 4 10.27 42.43 45.24
N LEU A 5 9.19 41.72 45.56
CA LEU A 5 8.81 40.44 44.97
C LEU A 5 8.12 40.68 43.61
N PHE A 6 8.82 40.36 42.52
CA PHE A 6 8.24 40.29 41.18
C PHE A 6 7.52 38.96 41.01
N TRP A 7 6.18 39.00 40.98
CA TRP A 7 5.35 37.86 40.56
C TRP A 7 5.32 37.79 39.03
N ALA A 8 5.99 36.80 38.46
CA ALA A 8 5.84 36.45 37.05
C ALA A 8 4.62 35.53 36.88
N LEU A 9 3.51 36.07 36.36
CA LEU A 9 2.41 35.25 35.85
C LEU A 9 2.88 34.55 34.56
N LEU A 10 3.22 33.26 34.65
CA LEU A 10 3.30 32.39 33.48
C LEU A 10 1.87 32.14 32.97
N GLY A 11 1.49 32.82 31.90
CA GLY A 11 0.26 32.53 31.17
C GLY A 11 0.33 31.16 30.52
N LEU A 12 -0.57 30.25 30.90
CA LEU A 12 -0.83 28.99 30.21
C LEU A 12 -1.44 29.30 28.83
N LEU A 13 -0.62 29.31 27.79
CA LEU A 13 -1.09 29.22 26.42
C LEU A 13 -1.72 27.83 26.21
N PRO A 14 -2.97 27.72 25.73
CA PRO A 14 -3.55 26.44 25.40
C PRO A 14 -2.73 25.83 24.26
N ALA A 15 -2.11 24.68 24.52
CA ALA A 15 -1.52 23.86 23.48
C ALA A 15 -2.65 23.48 22.51
N VAL A 16 -2.61 24.03 21.30
CA VAL A 16 -3.48 23.59 20.20
C VAL A 16 -3.00 22.18 19.85
N ILE A 17 -3.71 21.19 20.37
CA ILE A 17 -3.52 19.78 19.98
C ILE A 17 -4.02 19.70 18.54
N LEU A 18 -3.10 19.80 17.57
CA LEU A 18 -3.39 19.40 16.20
C LEU A 18 -3.80 17.93 16.26
N GLY A 19 -5.08 17.64 15.99
CA GLY A 19 -5.57 16.26 15.95
C GLY A 19 -4.70 15.47 14.97
N GLN A 20 -3.94 14.49 15.48
CA GLN A 20 -3.18 13.59 14.63
C GLN A 20 -4.17 12.86 13.73
N THR A 21 -4.13 13.16 12.43
CA THR A 21 -4.91 12.43 11.44
C THR A 21 -4.42 10.99 11.46
N THR A 22 -5.29 10.06 11.82
CA THR A 22 -4.94 8.64 11.88
C THR A 22 -5.04 8.08 10.47
N CYS A 23 -3.92 7.62 9.93
CA CYS A 23 -3.85 7.07 8.59
C CYS A 23 -4.06 5.56 8.62
N SER A 24 -5.09 5.09 7.91
CA SER A 24 -5.30 3.68 7.59
C SER A 24 -4.26 3.21 6.57
N ASN A 25 -4.16 1.90 6.36
CA ASN A 25 -3.25 1.32 5.36
C ASN A 25 -1.78 1.71 5.53
N TYR A 26 -1.39 2.12 6.74
CA TYR A 26 -0.05 2.66 7.04
C TYR A 26 0.38 3.78 6.09
N GLY A 27 -0.58 4.65 5.71
CA GLY A 27 -0.29 5.95 5.12
C GLY A 27 0.50 6.84 6.09
N SER A 28 1.22 7.83 5.57
CA SER A 28 1.99 8.77 6.38
C SER A 28 1.25 10.10 6.55
N ALA A 29 1.46 10.78 7.68
CA ALA A 29 0.84 12.08 7.92
C ALA A 29 1.44 13.13 6.96
N ASN A 30 0.56 13.90 6.30
CA ASN A 30 0.92 15.00 5.40
C ASN A 30 -0.01 16.20 5.67
N GLY A 31 0.32 16.97 6.71
CA GLY A 31 -0.54 18.07 7.18
C GLY A 31 -1.82 17.54 7.83
N THR A 32 -2.98 17.96 7.29
CA THR A 32 -4.31 17.54 7.77
C THR A 32 -4.87 16.32 7.02
N GLN A 33 -4.08 15.72 6.13
CA GLN A 33 -4.45 14.55 5.33
C GLN A 33 -3.33 13.51 5.39
N CYS A 34 -3.63 12.31 4.94
CA CYS A 34 -2.66 11.25 4.80
C CYS A 34 -2.08 11.19 3.38
N ALA A 35 -0.79 10.94 3.26
CA ALA A 35 -0.18 10.43 2.04
C ALA A 35 -0.42 8.92 1.97
N CYS A 36 -1.26 8.50 1.04
CA CYS A 36 -1.73 7.14 0.96
C CYS A 36 -0.78 6.21 0.20
N PRO A 37 -0.74 4.92 0.56
CA PRO A 37 -0.08 3.94 -0.28
C PRO A 37 -0.78 3.86 -1.65
N PRO A 38 -0.04 3.40 -2.67
CA PRO A 38 -0.63 3.10 -3.98
C PRO A 38 -1.89 2.24 -3.85
N GLY A 39 -2.93 2.60 -4.59
CA GLY A 39 -4.22 1.91 -4.53
C GLY A 39 -5.16 2.39 -3.42
N PHE A 40 -4.79 3.42 -2.66
CA PHE A 40 -5.66 4.03 -1.65
C PHE A 40 -5.67 5.56 -1.78
N ALA A 41 -6.75 6.17 -1.31
CA ALA A 41 -6.98 7.60 -1.36
C ALA A 41 -7.89 8.04 -0.20
N GLY A 42 -8.38 9.29 -0.25
CA GLY A 42 -9.14 9.89 0.84
C GLY A 42 -8.26 10.53 1.91
N SER A 43 -8.86 11.26 2.84
CA SER A 43 -8.10 11.97 3.88
C SER A 43 -7.43 11.05 4.89
N THR A 44 -7.88 9.80 5.00
CA THR A 44 -7.41 8.80 5.98
C THR A 44 -6.87 7.53 5.34
N CYS A 45 -6.81 7.41 4.01
CA CYS A 45 -6.36 6.22 3.29
C CYS A 45 -7.18 4.95 3.56
N ALA A 46 -8.46 5.11 3.92
CA ALA A 46 -9.39 3.99 4.13
C ALA A 46 -10.13 3.61 2.83
N GLU A 47 -10.16 4.52 1.86
CA GLU A 47 -10.85 4.37 0.60
C GLU A 47 -9.90 3.78 -0.44
N ALA A 48 -10.25 2.60 -0.95
CA ALA A 48 -9.47 1.98 -2.01
C ALA A 48 -9.75 2.68 -3.35
N ALA A 49 -8.71 2.91 -4.13
CA ALA A 49 -8.81 3.34 -5.51
C ALA A 49 -9.09 2.13 -6.42
N CYS A 50 -9.91 2.35 -7.45
CA CYS A 50 -10.36 1.30 -8.35
C CYS A 50 -10.36 1.78 -9.80
N GLY A 51 -9.82 0.94 -10.69
CA GLY A 51 -9.69 1.21 -12.11
C GLY A 51 -8.59 2.25 -12.37
N GLY A 52 -8.42 2.61 -13.64
CA GLY A 52 -7.30 3.48 -13.99
C GLY A 52 -5.97 2.76 -13.94
N THR A 53 -4.89 3.53 -13.90
CA THR A 53 -3.53 3.01 -13.73
C THR A 53 -2.97 3.51 -12.40
N ILE A 54 -2.03 2.77 -11.82
CA ILE A 54 -1.37 3.16 -10.55
C ILE A 54 -0.75 4.57 -10.63
N PHE A 55 -0.33 5.00 -11.83
CA PHE A 55 0.31 6.29 -12.10
C PHE A 55 -0.61 7.50 -11.89
N GLN A 56 -1.93 7.30 -11.94
CA GLN A 56 -2.90 8.38 -11.70
C GLN A 56 -3.00 8.77 -10.21
N GLY A 57 -2.41 7.97 -9.31
CA GLY A 57 -2.35 8.26 -7.88
C GLY A 57 -3.72 8.59 -7.27
N LEU A 58 -3.81 9.73 -6.59
CA LEU A 58 -5.04 10.20 -5.92
C LEU A 58 -6.15 10.65 -6.89
N SER A 59 -5.86 10.78 -8.20
CA SER A 59 -6.88 11.15 -9.19
C SER A 59 -7.74 9.95 -9.62
N ARG A 60 -7.42 8.75 -9.13
CA ARG A 60 -8.15 7.53 -9.46
C ARG A 60 -9.53 7.53 -8.80
N PRO A 61 -10.55 6.96 -9.47
CA PRO A 61 -11.86 6.76 -8.85
C PRO A 61 -11.74 5.91 -7.58
N LEU A 62 -12.60 6.20 -6.60
CA LEU A 62 -12.73 5.38 -5.40
C LEU A 62 -13.62 4.16 -5.71
N ALA A 63 -13.28 3.05 -5.07
CA ALA A 63 -14.08 1.85 -5.07
C ALA A 63 -15.45 2.10 -4.44
N SER A 64 -16.44 1.30 -4.84
CA SER A 64 -17.75 1.32 -4.18
C SER A 64 -17.62 0.93 -2.70
N THR A 65 -18.52 1.41 -1.86
CA THR A 65 -18.58 0.98 -0.47
C THR A 65 -19.73 0.00 -0.26
N THR A 66 -19.47 -1.09 0.45
CA THR A 66 -20.49 -2.07 0.86
C THR A 66 -20.38 -2.26 2.37
N ASN A 67 -21.46 -1.98 3.11
CA ASN A 67 -21.48 -2.06 4.58
C ASN A 67 -20.37 -1.24 5.27
N GLY A 68 -19.98 -0.11 4.68
CA GLY A 68 -18.92 0.75 5.23
C GLY A 68 -17.49 0.34 4.86
N PHE A 69 -17.30 -0.72 4.06
CA PHE A 69 -15.98 -1.16 3.60
C PHE A 69 -15.79 -0.90 2.10
N SER A 70 -14.56 -0.57 1.71
CA SER A 70 -14.17 -0.51 0.29
C SER A 70 -14.37 -1.89 -0.36
N ASN A 71 -15.11 -1.92 -1.46
CA ASN A 71 -15.44 -3.11 -2.22
C ASN A 71 -15.09 -2.92 -3.70
N ILE A 72 -14.13 -3.71 -4.19
CA ILE A 72 -13.63 -3.67 -5.56
C ILE A 72 -14.30 -4.69 -6.49
N THR A 73 -15.41 -5.33 -6.09
CA THR A 73 -16.11 -6.33 -6.92
C THR A 73 -16.50 -5.77 -8.29
N THR A 74 -16.97 -4.51 -8.33
CA THR A 74 -17.42 -3.85 -9.56
C THR A 74 -16.29 -3.06 -10.24
N CYS A 75 -15.05 -3.51 -10.10
CA CYS A 75 -13.85 -2.79 -10.55
C CYS A 75 -13.24 -3.41 -11.82
N PRO A 76 -13.71 -3.04 -13.03
CA PRO A 76 -13.08 -3.51 -14.26
C PRO A 76 -11.74 -2.78 -14.47
N CYS A 77 -10.68 -3.56 -14.69
CA CYS A 77 -9.38 -3.01 -15.07
C CYS A 77 -9.32 -2.71 -16.56
N GLN A 78 -8.55 -1.69 -16.92
CA GLN A 78 -8.17 -1.44 -18.31
C GLN A 78 -7.36 -2.61 -18.87
N ASP A 79 -7.33 -2.71 -20.20
CA ASP A 79 -6.53 -3.70 -20.90
C ASP A 79 -5.06 -3.65 -20.45
N GLY A 80 -4.53 -4.82 -20.09
CA GLY A 80 -3.16 -4.95 -19.60
C GLY A 80 -2.96 -4.50 -18.15
N TRP A 81 -4.01 -4.19 -17.40
CA TRP A 81 -3.96 -3.94 -15.95
C TRP A 81 -4.75 -5.00 -15.17
N GLY A 82 -4.34 -5.25 -13.94
CA GLY A 82 -4.93 -6.28 -13.09
C GLY A 82 -4.54 -6.16 -11.63
N GLY A 83 -4.81 -7.23 -10.88
CA GLY A 83 -4.64 -7.26 -9.43
C GLY A 83 -5.76 -6.51 -8.68
N VAL A 84 -5.65 -6.51 -7.36
CA VAL A 84 -6.53 -5.73 -6.48
C VAL A 84 -6.52 -4.27 -6.92
N GLY A 85 -7.71 -3.74 -7.19
CA GLY A 85 -7.91 -2.34 -7.57
C GLY A 85 -7.27 -1.93 -8.90
N CYS A 86 -6.75 -2.84 -9.73
CA CYS A 86 -6.03 -2.51 -10.97
C CYS A 86 -4.66 -1.84 -10.75
N ASN A 87 -3.97 -2.20 -9.67
CA ASN A 87 -2.69 -1.59 -9.31
C ASN A 87 -1.49 -2.16 -10.08
N THR A 88 -1.65 -3.29 -10.78
CA THR A 88 -0.52 -4.00 -11.41
C THR A 88 -0.67 -4.05 -12.92
N CYS A 89 0.30 -3.52 -13.66
CA CYS A 89 0.38 -3.75 -15.09
C CYS A 89 0.79 -5.21 -15.38
N GLN A 90 0.29 -5.74 -16.48
CA GLN A 90 0.45 -7.14 -16.89
C GLN A 90 1.37 -7.28 -18.12
N THR A 91 1.69 -6.15 -18.76
CA THR A 91 2.59 -6.08 -19.93
C THR A 91 3.42 -4.80 -19.89
N ASN A 92 4.59 -4.82 -20.53
CA ASN A 92 5.43 -3.63 -20.68
C ASN A 92 4.66 -2.47 -21.31
N GLN A 93 3.89 -2.76 -22.36
CA GLN A 93 3.09 -1.76 -23.05
C GLN A 93 2.05 -1.11 -22.13
N ALA A 94 1.41 -1.88 -21.24
CA ALA A 94 0.46 -1.34 -20.28
C ALA A 94 1.15 -0.43 -19.25
N CYS A 95 2.31 -0.82 -18.72
CA CYS A 95 3.07 0.03 -17.80
C CYS A 95 3.51 1.33 -18.49
N GLN A 96 4.07 1.22 -19.70
CA GLN A 96 4.57 2.36 -20.46
C GLN A 96 3.45 3.33 -20.86
N SER A 97 2.35 2.82 -21.40
CA SER A 97 1.20 3.64 -21.80
C SER A 97 0.50 4.29 -20.60
N GLY A 98 0.39 3.57 -19.47
CA GLY A 98 -0.15 4.12 -18.24
C GLY A 98 0.68 5.28 -17.71
N TYR A 99 2.01 5.15 -17.68
CA TYR A 99 2.88 6.25 -17.29
C TYR A 99 2.76 7.43 -18.24
N ASN A 100 2.83 7.17 -19.55
CA ASN A 100 2.77 8.21 -20.57
C ASN A 100 1.45 9.00 -20.52
N SER A 101 0.35 8.36 -20.11
CA SER A 101 -0.96 9.02 -19.97
C SER A 101 -1.01 10.10 -18.89
N VAL A 102 -0.08 10.07 -17.92
CA VAL A 102 -0.04 11.01 -16.78
C VAL A 102 1.14 11.96 -16.90
N PHE A 103 2.32 11.43 -17.22
CA PHE A 103 3.58 12.18 -17.17
C PHE A 103 4.10 12.61 -18.55
N GLY A 104 3.39 12.26 -19.63
CA GLY A 104 3.87 12.47 -21.00
C GLY A 104 4.95 11.46 -21.40
N ASP A 105 5.65 11.73 -22.50
CA ASP A 105 6.57 10.75 -23.07
C ASP A 105 7.74 10.45 -22.12
N ALA A 106 7.83 9.21 -21.64
CA ALA A 106 8.96 8.74 -20.86
C ALA A 106 10.31 9.03 -21.51
N ALA A 107 10.44 8.94 -22.84
CA ALA A 107 11.69 9.27 -23.53
C ALA A 107 12.10 10.74 -23.32
N SER A 108 11.15 11.65 -23.17
CA SER A 108 11.41 13.06 -22.86
C SER A 108 11.86 13.27 -21.41
N THR A 109 11.30 12.52 -20.46
CA THR A 109 11.75 12.49 -19.07
C THR A 109 13.17 11.92 -18.96
N ALA A 110 13.46 10.87 -19.74
CA ALA A 110 14.79 10.27 -19.80
C ALA A 110 15.82 11.22 -20.40
N ALA A 111 15.46 11.97 -21.45
CA ALA A 111 16.32 13.00 -22.02
C ALA A 111 16.58 14.17 -21.06
N ALA A 112 15.62 14.52 -20.20
CA ALA A 112 15.75 15.62 -19.24
C ALA A 112 16.52 15.24 -17.96
N THR A 113 16.41 14.00 -17.52
CA THR A 113 16.97 13.52 -16.23
C THR A 113 18.17 12.60 -16.39
N GLY A 114 18.42 12.06 -17.58
CA GLY A 114 19.43 11.04 -17.84
C GLY A 114 19.06 9.65 -17.31
N VAL A 115 17.83 9.45 -16.81
CA VAL A 115 17.33 8.19 -16.27
C VAL A 115 16.48 7.48 -17.32
N ASP A 116 16.79 6.23 -17.68
CA ASP A 116 15.92 5.45 -18.58
C ASP A 116 14.51 5.33 -17.98
N ALA A 117 13.54 5.93 -18.64
CA ALA A 117 12.14 5.93 -18.23
C ALA A 117 11.32 4.84 -18.93
N THR A 118 11.99 3.90 -19.61
CA THR A 118 11.37 2.70 -20.15
C THR A 118 10.86 1.83 -19.00
N LEU A 119 9.57 1.58 -18.97
CA LEU A 119 8.94 0.79 -17.93
C LEU A 119 8.81 -0.68 -18.36
N GLN A 120 9.40 -1.55 -17.55
CA GLN A 120 9.31 -2.98 -17.69
C GLN A 120 8.26 -3.54 -16.71
N CYS A 121 7.34 -4.35 -17.22
CA CYS A 121 6.51 -5.21 -16.40
C CYS A 121 7.37 -6.35 -15.87
N ASN A 122 7.93 -6.16 -14.68
CA ASN A 122 8.75 -7.15 -14.03
C ASN A 122 7.88 -8.25 -13.42
N THR A 123 7.95 -9.45 -14.00
CA THR A 123 7.23 -10.63 -13.52
C THR A 123 8.07 -11.50 -12.58
N ALA A 124 9.33 -11.12 -12.32
CA ALA A 124 10.20 -11.83 -11.39
C ALA A 124 9.96 -11.36 -9.94
N ALA A 125 10.35 -12.20 -8.97
CA ALA A 125 10.22 -11.86 -7.55
C ALA A 125 11.17 -10.74 -7.10
N ARG A 126 12.20 -10.42 -7.90
CA ARG A 126 13.18 -9.35 -7.66
C ARG A 126 12.53 -7.97 -7.73
N VAL A 127 12.85 -7.12 -6.76
CA VAL A 127 12.49 -5.69 -6.75
C VAL A 127 13.76 -4.87 -6.97
N TYR A 128 13.62 -3.75 -7.68
CA TYR A 128 14.75 -2.86 -8.03
C TYR A 128 14.72 -1.54 -7.22
N ALA A 129 13.59 -0.84 -7.22
CA ALA A 129 13.36 0.36 -6.41
C ALA A 129 12.19 0.13 -5.46
N SER A 130 11.00 0.00 -6.04
CA SER A 130 9.78 -0.50 -5.41
C SER A 130 9.07 -1.46 -6.37
N GLY A 131 8.17 -2.29 -5.85
CA GLY A 131 7.39 -3.24 -6.63
C GLY A 131 6.05 -3.51 -5.99
N GLU A 132 4.99 -3.33 -6.78
CA GLU A 132 3.62 -3.69 -6.42
C GLU A 132 3.29 -5.07 -7.00
N MET A 133 2.75 -5.97 -6.19
CA MET A 133 2.29 -7.28 -6.63
C MET A 133 0.93 -7.61 -6.05
N SER A 134 0.14 -8.35 -6.82
CA SER A 134 -1.17 -8.82 -6.38
C SER A 134 -1.30 -10.30 -6.71
N CYS A 135 -1.68 -11.11 -5.73
CA CYS A 135 -1.71 -12.57 -5.83
C CYS A 135 -2.95 -13.15 -5.14
N GLN A 136 -3.42 -14.30 -5.61
CA GLN A 136 -4.42 -15.08 -4.87
C GLN A 136 -3.72 -15.85 -3.75
N VAL A 137 -4.30 -15.81 -2.54
CA VAL A 137 -3.84 -16.63 -1.42
C VAL A 137 -4.49 -18.00 -1.54
N ILE A 138 -3.68 -19.01 -1.81
CA ILE A 138 -4.11 -20.41 -1.96
C ILE A 138 -3.61 -21.18 -0.74
N ASN A 139 -4.42 -21.23 0.31
CA ASN A 139 -4.14 -21.98 1.52
C ASN A 139 -5.35 -22.87 1.87
N PRO A 140 -5.22 -24.22 1.84
CA PRO A 140 -6.34 -25.13 2.06
C PRO A 140 -7.03 -24.94 3.41
N THR A 141 -6.28 -24.63 4.47
CA THR A 141 -6.84 -24.42 5.80
C THR A 141 -7.64 -23.12 5.86
N LEU A 142 -7.14 -22.05 5.25
CA LEU A 142 -7.87 -20.79 5.11
C LEU A 142 -9.16 -21.01 4.31
N GLN A 143 -9.07 -21.69 3.17
CA GLN A 143 -10.20 -21.93 2.27
C GLN A 143 -11.26 -22.87 2.86
N ALA A 144 -10.88 -23.79 3.76
CA ALA A 144 -11.81 -24.63 4.49
C ALA A 144 -12.71 -23.82 5.45
N LEU A 145 -12.18 -22.74 6.03
CA LEU A 145 -12.92 -21.85 6.93
C LEU A 145 -13.63 -20.72 6.16
N TYR A 146 -13.01 -20.26 5.07
CA TYR A 146 -13.43 -19.11 4.28
C TYR A 146 -13.31 -19.45 2.79
N PRO A 147 -14.33 -20.06 2.18
CA PRO A 147 -14.25 -20.61 0.82
C PRO A 147 -14.20 -19.56 -0.29
N GLY A 148 -14.49 -18.30 0.04
CA GLY A 148 -14.35 -17.16 -0.86
C GLY A 148 -12.92 -16.89 -1.32
N ARG A 149 -12.79 -15.96 -2.28
CA ARG A 149 -11.50 -15.58 -2.84
C ARG A 149 -10.74 -14.71 -1.84
N THR A 150 -9.55 -15.15 -1.46
CA THR A 150 -8.59 -14.31 -0.73
C THR A 150 -7.51 -13.82 -1.68
N ALA A 151 -7.24 -12.52 -1.66
CA ALA A 151 -6.15 -11.92 -2.43
C ALA A 151 -5.23 -11.12 -1.50
N LEU A 152 -3.93 -11.16 -1.80
CA LEU A 152 -2.90 -10.42 -1.11
C LEU A 152 -2.31 -9.42 -2.10
N ASN A 153 -2.31 -8.16 -1.70
CA ASN A 153 -1.65 -7.08 -2.41
C ASN A 153 -0.40 -6.68 -1.59
N ILE A 154 0.76 -6.52 -2.21
CA ILE A 154 2.01 -6.25 -1.52
C ILE A 154 2.78 -5.17 -2.28
N LEU A 155 3.08 -4.09 -1.57
CA LEU A 155 4.07 -3.11 -1.96
C LEU A 155 5.38 -3.43 -1.23
N ARG A 156 6.46 -3.59 -2.00
CA ARG A 156 7.81 -3.77 -1.47
C ARG A 156 8.66 -2.59 -1.90
N THR A 157 9.33 -1.95 -0.96
CA THR A 157 10.24 -0.83 -1.22
C THR A 157 11.65 -1.28 -0.85
N LEU A 158 12.46 -1.58 -1.87
CA LEU A 158 13.86 -1.95 -1.69
C LEU A 158 14.71 -0.73 -1.40
N ASP A 159 14.62 0.29 -2.25
CA ASP A 159 15.32 1.55 -2.09
C ASP A 159 14.51 2.70 -2.73
N PRO A 160 13.85 3.54 -1.90
CA PRO A 160 12.99 4.59 -2.42
C PRO A 160 13.76 5.73 -3.09
N SER A 161 15.10 5.81 -2.91
CA SER A 161 15.93 6.81 -3.61
C SER A 161 16.05 6.55 -5.11
N LEU A 162 15.75 5.33 -5.54
CA LEU A 162 15.77 4.91 -6.94
C LEU A 162 14.42 5.10 -7.63
N SER A 163 13.37 5.50 -6.90
CA SER A 163 12.03 5.74 -7.44
C SER A 163 11.78 7.23 -7.64
N THR A 164 11.36 7.61 -8.85
CA THR A 164 10.93 8.98 -9.16
C THR A 164 9.44 9.22 -8.90
N LEU A 165 8.70 8.19 -8.46
CA LEU A 165 7.23 8.19 -8.35
C LEU A 165 6.75 7.97 -6.90
N ARG A 166 7.38 8.69 -5.97
CA ARG A 166 7.03 8.64 -4.54
C ARG A 166 5.57 9.07 -4.33
N ASN A 167 4.90 8.36 -3.43
CA ASN A 167 3.47 8.49 -3.09
C ASN A 167 2.50 8.21 -4.27
N ILE A 168 2.98 7.66 -5.39
CA ILE A 168 2.15 7.28 -6.53
C ILE A 168 2.26 5.77 -6.77
N SER A 169 3.47 5.28 -7.05
CA SER A 169 3.76 3.84 -7.24
C SER A 169 4.83 3.32 -6.27
N ASP A 170 5.25 4.16 -5.32
CA ASP A 170 6.17 3.82 -4.24
C ASP A 170 5.75 4.55 -2.97
N LEU A 171 5.78 3.86 -1.84
CA LEU A 171 5.62 4.44 -0.51
C LEU A 171 6.42 3.59 0.47
N GLY A 172 7.07 4.23 1.44
CA GLY A 172 7.82 3.55 2.50
C GLY A 172 9.28 3.93 2.54
N ASP A 173 9.93 3.40 3.57
CA ASP A 173 11.35 3.52 3.81
C ASP A 173 12.10 2.36 3.12
N LYS A 174 13.43 2.49 3.07
CA LYS A 174 14.30 1.44 2.53
C LYS A 174 14.08 0.12 3.25
N GLY A 175 13.93 -0.97 2.51
CA GLY A 175 13.71 -2.31 3.07
C GLY A 175 12.40 -2.39 3.85
N SER A 176 11.31 -1.89 3.29
CA SER A 176 9.98 -1.99 3.91
C SER A 176 8.98 -2.70 3.00
N ILE A 177 7.95 -3.26 3.62
CA ILE A 177 6.79 -3.80 2.92
C ILE A 177 5.51 -3.22 3.49
N ARG A 178 4.50 -3.09 2.65
CA ARG A 178 3.10 -2.97 3.05
C ARG A 178 2.31 -4.06 2.35
N ALA A 179 1.37 -4.65 3.04
CA ALA A 179 0.50 -5.66 2.45
C ALA A 179 -0.95 -5.42 2.84
N GLN A 180 -1.86 -5.75 1.94
CA GLN A 180 -3.31 -5.70 2.18
C GLN A 180 -3.92 -7.04 1.84
N LEU A 181 -4.76 -7.56 2.74
CA LEU A 181 -5.46 -8.82 2.57
C LEU A 181 -6.93 -8.54 2.27
N TRP A 182 -7.40 -9.09 1.16
CA TRP A 182 -8.74 -8.89 0.62
C TRP A 182 -9.48 -10.21 0.62
N TYR A 183 -10.72 -10.20 1.09
CA TYR A 183 -11.61 -11.36 1.04
C TYR A 183 -12.89 -11.00 0.30
N ASN A 184 -13.20 -11.76 -0.76
CA ASN A 184 -14.30 -11.45 -1.69
C ASN A 184 -14.32 -9.97 -2.06
N ASP A 185 -13.16 -9.46 -2.46
CA ASP A 185 -12.97 -8.10 -2.97
C ASP A 185 -13.26 -6.98 -1.94
N VAL A 186 -13.31 -7.32 -0.64
CA VAL A 186 -13.38 -6.39 0.48
C VAL A 186 -12.11 -6.49 1.33
N GLU A 187 -11.52 -5.35 1.69
CA GLU A 187 -10.32 -5.31 2.51
C GLU A 187 -10.60 -5.81 3.95
N THR A 188 -9.71 -6.63 4.49
CA THR A 188 -9.85 -7.24 5.82
C THR A 188 -8.70 -6.92 6.77
N PHE A 189 -7.47 -6.92 6.25
CA PHE A 189 -6.26 -6.57 6.99
C PHE A 189 -5.37 -5.69 6.16
N TYR A 190 -4.61 -4.85 6.84
CA TYR A 190 -3.45 -4.19 6.29
C TYR A 190 -2.26 -4.39 7.21
N CYS A 191 -1.07 -4.54 6.62
CA CYS A 191 0.17 -4.91 7.28
C CYS A 191 1.31 -4.00 6.84
N GLN A 192 2.31 -3.84 7.70
CA GLN A 192 3.61 -3.28 7.34
C GLN A 192 4.73 -4.07 8.01
N ALA A 193 5.90 -4.07 7.40
CA ALA A 193 7.14 -4.48 8.04
C ALA A 193 8.29 -3.58 7.57
N SER A 194 9.35 -3.51 8.36
CA SER A 194 10.62 -2.85 8.03
C SER A 194 11.77 -3.84 8.15
N ASP A 195 13.00 -3.36 7.95
CA ASP A 195 14.22 -4.16 8.07
C ASP A 195 14.20 -5.40 7.17
N CYS A 196 13.52 -5.27 6.04
CA CYS A 196 13.35 -6.31 5.06
C CYS A 196 14.60 -6.45 4.20
N THR A 197 15.03 -7.68 3.98
CA THR A 197 16.19 -8.01 3.15
C THR A 197 15.77 -8.82 1.94
N GLN A 198 16.19 -8.38 0.76
CA GLN A 198 16.10 -9.15 -0.47
C GLN A 198 17.39 -9.96 -0.64
N THR A 199 17.26 -11.27 -0.77
CA THR A 199 18.37 -12.18 -1.10
C THR A 199 18.08 -12.86 -2.42
N GLU A 200 19.11 -13.08 -3.22
CA GLU A 200 19.03 -13.76 -4.51
C GLU A 200 19.97 -14.96 -4.43
N ASP A 201 19.40 -16.15 -4.58
CA ASP A 201 20.16 -17.39 -4.59
C ASP A 201 20.96 -17.48 -5.90
N SER A 202 22.27 -17.59 -5.78
CA SER A 202 23.18 -17.53 -6.93
C SER A 202 23.08 -18.71 -7.88
N GLU A 203 22.53 -19.84 -7.42
CA GLU A 203 22.44 -21.08 -8.21
C GLU A 203 21.10 -21.20 -8.93
N SER A 204 20.01 -20.98 -8.20
CA SER A 204 18.64 -21.09 -8.70
C SER A 204 18.07 -19.78 -9.25
N GLY A 205 18.68 -18.65 -8.93
CA GLY A 205 18.12 -17.32 -9.21
C GLY A 205 16.87 -17.00 -8.39
N ALA A 206 16.55 -17.82 -7.38
CA ALA A 206 15.39 -17.61 -6.53
C ALA A 206 15.59 -16.35 -5.67
N VAL A 207 14.56 -15.51 -5.60
CA VAL A 207 14.59 -14.29 -4.79
C VAL A 207 13.71 -14.46 -3.56
N SER A 208 14.28 -14.19 -2.39
CA SER A 208 13.61 -14.24 -1.10
C SER A 208 13.56 -12.85 -0.46
N TRP A 209 12.43 -12.53 0.16
CA TRP A 209 12.23 -11.33 0.96
C TRP A 209 11.97 -11.74 2.42
N GLN A 210 12.84 -11.32 3.34
CA GLN A 210 12.69 -11.62 4.76
C GLN A 210 12.55 -10.35 5.57
N CYS A 211 11.47 -10.25 6.33
CA CYS A 211 11.19 -9.18 7.29
C CYS A 211 10.88 -9.81 8.65
N ASN A 212 11.38 -9.24 9.75
CA ASN A 212 11.25 -9.85 11.08
C ASN A 212 10.20 -9.21 11.98
N ASN A 213 9.53 -8.15 11.52
CA ASN A 213 8.70 -7.29 12.36
C ASN A 213 7.34 -6.95 11.73
N LEU A 214 6.72 -7.94 11.07
CA LEU A 214 5.41 -7.77 10.47
C LEU A 214 4.38 -7.36 11.53
N SER A 215 3.78 -6.18 11.33
CA SER A 215 2.71 -5.63 12.15
C SER A 215 1.48 -5.44 11.29
N CYS A 216 0.32 -5.91 11.78
CA CYS A 216 -0.91 -5.89 11.01
C CYS A 216 -2.08 -5.38 11.83
N THR A 217 -2.97 -4.67 11.17
CA THR A 217 -4.20 -4.15 11.72
C THR A 217 -5.38 -4.84 11.07
N CYS A 218 -6.27 -5.38 11.92
CA CYS A 218 -7.55 -5.96 11.52
C CYS A 218 -8.57 -4.85 11.31
N ILE A 219 -9.25 -4.78 10.16
CA ILE A 219 -10.32 -3.82 9.93
C ILE A 219 -11.59 -4.30 10.65
N PRO A 220 -12.03 -3.65 11.75
CA PRO A 220 -13.12 -4.18 12.57
C PRO A 220 -14.42 -4.38 11.78
N GLY A 221 -15.07 -5.52 11.98
CA GLY A 221 -16.33 -5.84 11.30
C GLY A 221 -16.17 -6.33 9.85
N SER A 222 -14.95 -6.42 9.33
CA SER A 222 -14.69 -7.19 8.09
C SER A 222 -14.77 -8.70 8.36
N THR A 223 -14.85 -9.52 7.31
CA THR A 223 -15.10 -10.97 7.43
C THR A 223 -14.14 -11.69 8.37
N PHE A 224 -12.84 -11.39 8.28
CA PHE A 224 -11.84 -11.99 9.17
C PHE A 224 -11.70 -11.30 10.53
N CYS A 225 -12.34 -10.14 10.71
CA CYS A 225 -12.19 -9.26 11.85
C CYS A 225 -13.49 -9.10 12.65
N GLY A 226 -14.23 -10.20 12.82
CA GLY A 226 -15.36 -10.30 13.73
C GLY A 226 -16.75 -10.27 13.10
N ALA A 227 -16.88 -10.15 11.77
CA ALA A 227 -18.17 -10.39 11.12
C ALA A 227 -18.52 -11.87 10.97
N SER A 228 -17.52 -12.76 10.96
CA SER A 228 -17.73 -14.21 10.99
C SER A 228 -17.63 -14.76 12.42
N PRO A 229 -18.46 -15.75 12.81
CA PRO A 229 -18.38 -16.40 14.12
C PRO A 229 -17.13 -17.25 14.30
N VAL A 230 -16.44 -17.62 13.22
CA VAL A 230 -15.14 -18.29 13.29
C VAL A 230 -14.10 -17.24 13.67
N ARG A 231 -13.57 -17.31 14.90
CA ARG A 231 -12.49 -16.44 15.40
C ARG A 231 -11.19 -17.23 15.54
N PRO A 232 -10.44 -17.54 14.47
CA PRO A 232 -9.10 -18.07 14.64
C PRO A 232 -8.20 -16.91 15.07
N SER A 233 -7.70 -17.00 16.29
CA SER A 233 -6.76 -16.03 16.88
C SER A 233 -5.44 -15.86 16.10
N ASN A 234 -5.18 -16.67 15.06
CA ASN A 234 -3.92 -16.71 14.29
C ASN A 234 -4.11 -16.80 12.75
N LEU A 235 -5.19 -16.26 12.18
CA LEU A 235 -5.41 -16.24 10.71
C LEU A 235 -4.24 -15.62 9.92
N LEU A 236 -3.57 -14.63 10.50
CA LEU A 236 -2.44 -13.94 9.89
C LEU A 236 -1.23 -14.85 9.66
N SER A 237 -0.91 -15.71 10.63
CA SER A 237 0.12 -16.73 10.42
C SER A 237 -0.30 -17.75 9.36
N LEU A 238 -1.59 -17.96 9.11
CA LEU A 238 -2.04 -18.90 8.10
C LEU A 238 -2.06 -18.33 6.67
N ALA A 239 -2.20 -17.01 6.52
CA ALA A 239 -2.34 -16.34 5.23
C ALA A 239 -1.00 -15.83 4.67
N LEU A 240 0.03 -15.71 5.50
CA LEU A 240 1.34 -15.12 5.16
C LEU A 240 2.49 -16.12 5.14
N PHE A 241 2.22 -17.42 5.38
CA PHE A 241 3.16 -18.53 5.17
C PHE A 241 2.64 -19.47 4.07
#